data_AF-A0A382Q443-F1
#
_entry.id   AF-A0A382Q443-F1
#
_cell.length_a   1.000
_cell.length_b   1.000
_cell.length_c   1.000
_cell.angle_alpha   90.00
_cell.angle_beta   90.00
_cell.angle_gamma   90.00
#
_symmetry.space_group_name_H-M   'P 1'
#
loop_
_entity.id
_entity.type
_entity.pdbx_description
1 polymer ?
#
loop_
_entity_poly.entity_id
_entity_poly.type
_entity_poly.pdbx_seq_one_letter_code
_entity_poly.pdbx_strand_id
1 'polypeptide(L)'
;MKKIVINFFVVATIGSFAFSEGGFVQTGVAPSYIAGTDTLFGGLPYDVGRGVLSGTDLDQDGNKEVWVTSYANGGQVYCFEQAGTDTLAFVWASAVITADYSTPRDVHSGDLDGDGNGEIIFHVGRWTGESNPD
;
A
#
# COMPACT_ATOMS: atom_id res chain seq x y z
N MET A 1 -29.59 3.31 39.90
CA MET A 1 -29.58 2.96 38.46
C MET A 1 -29.25 4.15 37.57
N LYS A 2 -30.03 5.26 37.57
CA LYS A 2 -29.74 6.45 36.72
C LYS A 2 -28.31 7.01 36.85
N LYS A 3 -27.78 7.13 38.07
CA LYS A 3 -26.40 7.62 38.32
C LYS A 3 -25.29 6.70 37.78
N ILE A 4 -25.51 5.38 37.82
CA ILE A 4 -24.54 4.40 37.31
C ILE A 4 -24.51 4.43 35.79
N VAL A 5 -25.67 4.51 35.14
CA VAL A 5 -25.77 4.62 33.68
C VAL A 5 -25.14 5.92 33.18
N ILE A 6 -25.38 7.05 33.86
CA ILE A 6 -24.77 8.34 33.51
C ILE A 6 -23.24 8.29 33.66
N ASN A 7 -22.73 7.74 34.76
CA ASN A 7 -21.28 7.64 34.96
C ASN A 7 -20.62 6.71 33.92
N PHE A 8 -21.26 5.59 33.59
CA PHE A 8 -20.75 4.68 32.57
C PHE A 8 -20.76 5.32 31.17
N PHE A 9 -21.81 6.07 30.85
CA PHE A 9 -21.91 6.82 29.59
C PHE A 9 -20.81 7.89 29.51
N VAL A 10 -20.57 8.66 30.57
CA VAL A 10 -19.51 9.69 30.61
C VAL A 10 -18.12 9.08 30.43
N VAL A 11 -17.82 7.96 31.10
CA VAL A 11 -16.52 7.26 30.97
C VAL A 11 -16.35 6.67 29.56
N ALA A 12 -17.40 6.07 28.99
CA ALA A 12 -17.37 5.56 27.61
C ALA A 12 -17.15 6.69 26.59
N THR A 13 -17.79 7.85 26.80
CA THR A 13 -17.64 9.00 25.90
C THR A 13 -16.22 9.58 25.97
N ILE A 14 -15.66 9.76 27.17
CA ILE A 14 -14.28 10.25 27.36
C ILE A 14 -13.26 9.25 26.78
N GLY A 15 -13.50 7.95 26.93
CA GLY A 15 -12.69 6.89 26.31
C GLY A 15 -12.70 6.92 24.79
N SER A 16 -13.85 7.25 24.16
CA SER A 16 -13.93 7.38 22.70
C SER A 16 -13.24 8.64 22.14
N PHE A 17 -13.06 9.70 22.93
CA PHE A 17 -12.32 10.90 22.47
C PHE A 17 -10.79 10.74 22.59
N ALA A 18 -10.32 9.86 23.47
CA ALA A 18 -8.88 9.61 23.68
C ALA A 18 -8.19 8.90 22.51
N PHE A 19 -8.94 8.35 21.53
CA PHE A 19 -8.37 7.76 20.32
C PHE A 19 -8.24 8.75 19.14
N SER A 20 -8.54 10.04 19.34
CA SER A 20 -8.42 11.06 18.28
C SER A 20 -7.13 11.89 18.35
N GLU A 21 -6.15 11.53 19.20
CA GLU A 21 -4.93 12.33 19.39
C GLU A 21 -4.03 12.45 18.14
N GLY A 22 -4.25 11.65 17.10
CA GLY A 22 -3.65 11.90 15.80
C GLY A 22 -4.51 12.83 14.98
N GLY A 23 -4.35 14.15 15.12
CA GLY A 23 -4.89 15.09 14.14
C GLY A 23 -4.44 14.62 12.75
N PHE A 24 -5.37 14.38 11.83
CA PHE A 24 -5.05 13.94 10.48
C PHE A 24 -4.06 14.94 9.86
N VAL A 25 -2.79 14.55 9.75
CA VAL A 25 -1.78 15.32 9.04
C VAL A 25 -1.78 14.81 7.61
N GLN A 26 -2.35 15.59 6.70
CA GLN A 26 -2.19 15.33 5.27
C GLN A 26 -0.73 15.63 4.90
N THR A 27 0.11 14.59 4.90
CA THR A 27 1.48 14.68 4.41
C THR A 27 1.47 14.46 2.89
N GLY A 28 1.52 15.55 2.13
CA GLY A 28 1.76 15.49 0.69
C GLY A 28 3.26 15.45 0.41
N VAL A 29 3.77 14.34 -0.14
CA VAL A 29 5.15 14.29 -0.65
C VAL A 29 5.13 14.78 -2.08
N ALA A 30 5.66 15.98 -2.34
CA ALA A 30 5.87 16.40 -3.73
C ALA A 30 7.04 15.57 -4.30
N PRO A 31 6.91 14.98 -5.51
CA PRO A 31 7.94 14.11 -6.08
C PRO A 31 9.33 14.74 -6.11
N SER A 32 9.44 16.07 -6.24
CA SER A 32 10.70 16.83 -6.18
C SER A 32 11.49 16.69 -4.87
N TYR A 33 10.87 16.22 -3.78
CA TYR A 33 11.55 15.91 -2.51
C TYR A 33 12.02 14.46 -2.40
N ILE A 34 11.67 13.61 -3.38
CA ILE A 34 12.31 12.32 -3.64
C ILE A 34 13.56 12.61 -4.49
N ALA A 35 14.50 13.37 -3.94
CA ALA A 35 15.79 13.63 -4.55
C ALA A 35 16.87 13.18 -3.56
N GLY A 36 17.37 11.96 -3.74
CA GLY A 36 18.29 11.29 -2.82
C GLY A 36 18.63 9.87 -3.28
N THR A 37 19.56 9.20 -2.59
CA THR A 37 20.20 7.90 -2.92
C THR A 37 19.26 6.70 -3.05
N ASP A 38 17.96 6.85 -2.88
CA ASP A 38 17.01 5.75 -3.00
C ASP A 38 16.75 5.44 -4.48
N THR A 39 17.35 4.34 -4.93
CA THR A 39 17.28 3.88 -6.33
C THR A 39 16.07 3.01 -6.60
N LEU A 40 15.24 2.69 -5.60
CA LEU A 40 14.14 1.73 -5.75
C LEU A 40 13.13 2.17 -6.83
N PHE A 41 12.87 3.48 -6.94
CA PHE A 41 12.03 4.08 -7.97
C PHE A 41 12.87 4.78 -9.06
N GLY A 42 13.97 4.18 -9.50
CA GLY A 42 14.82 4.75 -10.54
C GLY A 42 15.58 6.03 -10.13
N GLY A 43 15.50 6.44 -8.85
CA GLY A 43 16.09 7.67 -8.33
C GLY A 43 15.47 8.95 -8.90
N LEU A 44 14.30 8.84 -9.55
CA LEU A 44 13.68 9.92 -10.29
C LEU A 44 12.21 10.09 -9.87
N PRO A 45 11.77 11.33 -9.58
CA PRO A 45 10.42 11.62 -9.12
C PRO A 45 9.28 11.11 -10.03
N TYR A 46 9.52 10.99 -11.33
CA TYR A 46 8.52 10.59 -12.33
C TYR A 46 8.38 9.07 -12.50
N ASP A 47 9.28 8.30 -11.89
CA ASP A 47 9.26 6.84 -11.95
C ASP A 47 8.40 6.23 -10.84
N VAL A 48 7.98 7.04 -9.86
CA VAL A 48 6.93 6.65 -8.90
C VAL A 48 5.61 6.54 -9.66
N GLY A 49 4.97 5.38 -9.56
CA GLY A 49 3.68 5.12 -10.20
C GLY A 49 2.54 5.92 -9.56
N ARG A 50 1.31 5.69 -10.05
CA ARG A 50 0.13 6.48 -9.65
C ARG A 50 -0.80 5.77 -8.66
N GLY A 51 -0.69 4.46 -8.54
CA GLY A 51 -1.53 3.61 -7.70
C GLY A 51 -0.85 3.28 -6.38
N VAL A 52 -1.65 3.32 -5.31
CA VAL A 52 -1.32 2.82 -3.98
C VAL A 52 -2.51 2.04 -3.42
N LEU A 53 -2.22 0.92 -2.76
CA LEU A 53 -3.17 0.17 -1.93
C LEU A 53 -2.52 0.03 -0.54
N SER A 54 -3.26 0.26 0.53
CA SER A 54 -2.71 0.19 1.88
C SER A 54 -3.71 -0.37 2.88
N GLY A 55 -3.19 -0.81 4.03
CA GLY A 55 -4.00 -1.34 5.12
C GLY A 55 -4.42 -2.79 4.92
N THR A 56 -3.77 -3.49 3.99
CA THR A 56 -3.91 -4.94 3.82
C THR A 56 -3.15 -5.68 4.94
N ASP A 57 -3.35 -6.99 5.01
CA ASP A 57 -2.62 -7.94 5.88
C ASP A 57 -2.69 -9.30 5.18
N LEU A 58 -2.04 -9.38 4.01
CA LEU A 58 -2.22 -10.48 3.06
C LEU A 58 -1.50 -11.75 3.52
N ASP A 59 -0.38 -11.60 4.22
CA ASP A 59 0.35 -12.73 4.80
C ASP A 59 -0.10 -13.09 6.23
N GLN A 60 -1.05 -12.33 6.78
CA GLN A 60 -1.73 -12.58 8.05
C GLN A 60 -0.81 -12.53 9.28
N ASP A 61 0.28 -11.77 9.21
CA ASP A 61 1.22 -11.62 10.31
C ASP A 61 0.84 -10.50 11.30
N GLY A 62 -0.17 -9.69 10.94
CA GLY A 62 -0.69 -8.59 11.74
C GLY A 62 -0.05 -7.23 11.44
N ASN A 63 1.04 -7.20 10.68
CA ASN A 63 1.65 -5.99 10.14
C ASN A 63 0.89 -5.58 8.87
N LYS A 64 0.64 -4.27 8.70
CA LYS A 64 -0.09 -3.79 7.53
C LYS A 64 0.83 -3.49 6.37
N GLU A 65 0.46 -3.92 5.17
CA GLU A 65 1.23 -3.62 3.96
C GLU A 65 0.72 -2.38 3.21
N VAL A 66 1.63 -1.83 2.41
CA VAL A 66 1.46 -0.72 1.48
C VAL A 66 2.06 -1.14 0.14
N TRP A 67 1.21 -1.22 -0.88
CA TRP A 67 1.55 -1.59 -2.24
C TRP A 67 1.63 -0.33 -3.10
N VAL A 68 2.73 -0.15 -3.82
CA VAL A 68 2.97 1.04 -4.64
C VAL A 68 3.35 0.64 -6.05
N THR A 69 2.66 1.19 -7.03
CA THR A 69 3.04 1.03 -8.45
C THR A 69 4.31 1.81 -8.77
N SER A 70 5.11 1.30 -9.71
CA SER A 70 6.34 1.92 -10.20
C SER A 70 6.37 1.89 -11.72
N TYR A 71 6.86 2.97 -12.33
CA TYR A 71 7.15 3.06 -13.77
C TYR A 71 8.62 2.71 -14.08
N ALA A 72 9.47 2.61 -13.05
CA ALA A 72 10.84 2.14 -13.19
C ALA A 72 10.90 0.66 -13.62
N ASN A 73 12.05 0.25 -14.16
CA ASN A 73 12.37 -1.15 -14.47
C ASN A 73 11.28 -1.87 -15.29
N GLY A 74 10.72 -1.21 -16.32
CA GLY A 74 9.69 -1.81 -17.19
C GLY A 74 8.27 -1.78 -16.62
N GLY A 75 8.09 -1.27 -15.39
CA GLY A 75 6.83 -1.30 -14.65
C GLY A 75 6.84 -2.42 -13.60
N GLN A 76 6.52 -2.08 -12.35
CA GLN A 76 6.46 -3.03 -11.24
C GLN A 76 5.45 -2.59 -10.17
N VAL A 77 5.14 -3.50 -9.25
CA VAL A 77 4.52 -3.19 -7.96
C VAL A 77 5.51 -3.54 -6.84
N TYR A 78 5.69 -2.64 -5.88
CA TYR A 78 6.49 -2.86 -4.69
C TYR A 78 5.59 -2.97 -3.45
N CYS A 79 5.98 -3.84 -2.53
CA CYS A 79 5.34 -4.00 -1.24
C CYS A 79 6.27 -3.47 -0.14
N PHE A 80 5.70 -2.65 0.71
CA PHE A 80 6.29 -2.28 1.98
C PHE A 80 5.39 -2.71 3.12
N GLU A 81 5.98 -3.13 4.23
CA GLU A 81 5.26 -3.60 5.40
C GLU A 81 5.62 -2.76 6.62
N GLN A 82 4.66 -2.61 7.54
CA GLN A 82 4.92 -2.01 8.84
C GLN A 82 6.02 -2.77 9.59
N ALA A 83 7.12 -2.08 9.92
CA ALA A 83 8.24 -2.65 10.66
C ALA A 83 8.43 -2.04 12.07
N GLY A 84 7.52 -1.16 12.48
CA GLY A 84 7.61 -0.40 13.73
C GLY A 84 6.78 0.88 13.70
N THR A 85 7.01 1.77 14.68
CA THR A 85 6.36 3.08 14.72
C THR A 85 6.86 3.96 13.59
N ASP A 86 5.96 4.39 12.71
CA ASP A 86 6.23 5.27 11.58
C ASP A 86 7.33 4.75 10.62
N THR A 87 7.54 3.43 10.57
CA THR A 87 8.55 2.80 9.72
C THR A 87 7.95 1.72 8.83
N LEU A 88 8.35 1.76 7.56
CA LEU A 88 8.03 0.76 6.54
C LEU A 88 9.31 0.04 6.09
N ALA A 89 9.25 -1.28 5.92
CA ALA A 89 10.32 -2.09 5.34
C ALA A 89 9.91 -2.56 3.94
N PHE A 90 10.83 -2.54 2.99
CA PHE A 90 10.61 -3.19 1.68
C PHE A 90 10.65 -4.71 1.86
N VAL A 91 9.60 -5.41 1.42
CA VAL A 91 9.48 -6.86 1.62
C VAL A 91 9.33 -7.64 0.32
N TRP A 92 8.83 -7.01 -0.75
CA TRP A 92 8.60 -7.71 -2.02
C TRP A 92 8.51 -6.77 -3.23
N ALA A 93 8.83 -7.31 -4.42
CA ALA A 93 8.60 -6.68 -5.71
C ALA A 93 8.05 -7.69 -6.72
N SER A 94 7.15 -7.23 -7.59
CA SER A 94 6.69 -8.03 -8.73
C SER A 94 7.83 -8.36 -9.68
N ALA A 95 7.62 -9.35 -10.54
CA ALA A 95 8.45 -9.48 -11.73
C ALA A 95 8.47 -8.17 -12.53
N VAL A 96 9.57 -7.93 -13.22
CA VAL A 96 9.68 -6.86 -14.22
C VAL A 96 8.71 -7.18 -15.34
N ILE A 97 7.85 -6.21 -15.65
CA ILE A 97 6.87 -6.36 -16.71
C ILE A 97 7.55 -6.18 -18.07
N THR A 98 7.29 -7.11 -19.00
CA THR A 98 7.85 -7.08 -20.36
C THR A 98 6.83 -6.84 -21.48
N ALA A 99 5.56 -6.65 -21.11
CA ALA A 99 4.48 -6.33 -22.05
C ALA A 99 4.69 -4.98 -22.77
N ASP A 100 3.88 -4.73 -23.81
CA ASP A 100 3.79 -3.40 -24.43
C ASP A 100 2.87 -2.47 -23.61
N TYR A 101 3.16 -1.17 -23.62
CA TYR A 101 2.34 -0.14 -22.93
C TYR A 101 2.12 -0.43 -21.43
N SER A 102 3.20 -0.74 -20.71
CA SER A 102 3.20 -1.74 -19.63
C SER A 102 3.48 -1.23 -18.22
N THR A 103 2.96 -0.06 -17.84
CA THR A 103 3.16 0.40 -16.46
C THR A 103 1.88 0.30 -15.62
N PRO A 104 1.92 -0.42 -14.48
CA PRO A 104 0.76 -0.55 -13.61
C PRO A 104 0.41 0.82 -13.03
N ARG A 105 -0.88 1.13 -12.98
CA ARG A 105 -1.38 2.41 -12.43
C ARG A 105 -2.36 2.22 -11.29
N ASP A 106 -2.73 0.98 -11.05
CA ASP A 106 -3.72 0.58 -10.08
C ASP A 106 -3.32 -0.78 -9.51
N VAL A 107 -3.64 -1.00 -8.25
CA VAL A 107 -3.36 -2.23 -7.52
C VAL A 107 -4.51 -2.48 -6.55
N HIS A 108 -5.03 -3.71 -6.55
CA HIS A 108 -6.08 -4.19 -5.65
C HIS A 108 -5.64 -5.50 -5.01
N SER A 109 -6.39 -5.97 -4.03
CA SER A 109 -6.20 -7.29 -3.46
C SER A 109 -7.52 -8.01 -3.23
N GLY A 110 -7.44 -9.32 -3.09
CA GLY A 110 -8.55 -10.19 -2.75
C GLY A 110 -8.13 -11.66 -2.78
N ASP A 111 -8.89 -12.49 -2.08
CA ASP A 111 -8.77 -13.95 -2.15
C ASP A 111 -9.46 -14.44 -3.44
N LEU A 112 -8.66 -14.79 -4.44
CA LEU A 112 -9.13 -15.14 -5.78
C LEU A 112 -9.27 -16.65 -6.00
N ASP A 113 -8.60 -17.46 -5.17
CA ASP A 113 -8.62 -18.92 -5.30
C ASP A 113 -9.34 -19.64 -4.14
N GLY A 114 -9.77 -18.90 -3.12
CA GLY A 114 -10.55 -19.39 -1.98
C GLY A 114 -9.73 -20.13 -0.94
N ASP A 115 -8.40 -19.95 -0.92
CA ASP A 115 -7.53 -20.59 0.06
C ASP A 115 -7.43 -19.82 1.39
N GLY A 116 -8.02 -18.62 1.44
CA GLY A 116 -8.05 -17.75 2.61
C GLY A 116 -6.84 -16.82 2.72
N ASN A 117 -5.87 -16.91 1.81
CA ASN A 117 -4.84 -15.91 1.58
C ASN A 117 -5.33 -14.96 0.48
N GLY A 118 -4.80 -13.73 0.46
CA GLY A 118 -5.18 -12.79 -0.58
C GLY A 118 -4.06 -12.58 -1.60
N GLU A 119 -4.45 -12.47 -2.85
CA GLU A 119 -3.58 -12.13 -3.96
C GLU A 119 -3.58 -10.61 -4.21
N ILE A 120 -2.60 -10.16 -4.99
CA ILE A 120 -2.58 -8.82 -5.56
C ILE A 120 -3.01 -8.85 -7.03
N ILE A 121 -3.69 -7.79 -7.45
CA ILE A 121 -4.28 -7.63 -8.78
C ILE A 121 -3.77 -6.32 -9.35
N PHE A 122 -3.07 -6.37 -10.47
CA PHE A 122 -2.59 -5.19 -11.17
C PHE A 122 -2.48 -5.46 -12.68
N HIS A 123 -2.51 -4.38 -13.46
CA HIS A 123 -2.42 -4.46 -14.92
C HIS A 123 -0.96 -4.48 -15.36
N VAL A 124 -0.63 -5.43 -16.24
CA VAL A 124 0.73 -5.64 -16.76
C VAL A 124 0.91 -5.08 -18.17
N GLY A 125 -0.16 -4.71 -18.87
CA GLY A 125 -0.07 -4.01 -20.16
C GLY A 125 -0.88 -4.71 -21.24
N ARG A 126 -0.44 -4.56 -22.48
CA ARG A 126 -1.10 -5.16 -23.64
C ARG A 126 -0.57 -6.56 -23.88
N TRP A 127 -1.48 -7.54 -23.85
CA TRP A 127 -1.20 -8.88 -24.37
C TRP A 127 -0.92 -8.84 -25.87
N THR A 128 0.22 -9.39 -26.30
CA THR A 128 0.64 -9.41 -27.71
C THR A 128 0.79 -10.81 -28.28
N GLY A 129 0.64 -11.87 -27.48
CA GLY A 129 0.72 -13.26 -27.90
C GLY A 129 1.44 -14.14 -26.86
N GLU A 130 1.50 -15.45 -27.11
CA GLU A 130 2.13 -16.41 -26.19
C GLU A 130 3.62 -16.15 -25.92
N SER A 131 4.31 -15.43 -26.83
CA SER A 131 5.72 -15.07 -26.66
C SER A 131 5.95 -13.92 -25.66
N ASN A 132 4.89 -13.21 -25.28
CA ASN A 132 4.88 -12.17 -24.26
C ASN A 132 3.60 -12.34 -23.43
N PRO A 133 3.58 -13.37 -22.57
CA PRO A 133 2.37 -13.78 -21.84
C PRO A 133 2.09 -12.92 -20.61
N ASP A 134 3.03 -12.05 -20.24
CA ASP A 134 2.82 -10.96 -19.30
C ASP A 134 1.72 -10.02 -19.86
#